data_AF-A0AAD7EW03-F1
#
_entry.id   AF-A0AAD7EW03-F1
#
_cell.length_a   1.000
_cell.length_b   1.000
_cell.length_c   1.000
_cell.angle_alpha   90.00
_cell.angle_beta   90.00
_cell.angle_gamma   90.00
#
_symmetry.space_group_name_H-M   'P 1'
#
loop_
_entity.id
_entity.type
_entity.pdbx_description
1 polymer ?
#
loop_
_entity_poly.entity_id
_entity_poly.type
_entity_poly.pdbx_seq_one_letter_code
_entity_poly.pdbx_strand_id
1 'polypeptide(L)'
;MGLGSRQDTLDDFWHYWNWNKVVGMGHTLCTRLLKAVKELVRQKDGLDEFSWHQEEEVVAWRKQVDEFEAGSSSANPYKLPHSGPTLKEIELELMREEQAKEHESGTVSGTSDKMMTEILMLGLEVEGQQYVLAADMFANKSPTTKELTEFVTRRTWLSRQVRKLRLLQCKFSPGALQCLAVVASARDSTEAERTLLLLPSGLALAEHLPPLCFPGLAAAEACLRDGQCSQSLDQIHHGLSVKKRLQTYKMLHSHRQHQNTRTRGLVDTQQRKIDIAAGTYRQARLARIAPVDIAGACGWKQLDKDDLRMPEDEEEAKRRKQCAMKGKRKEAVQVNKSGEVRGVPGMGEKNRLISWIWLGAGHGGGVVGEGMHAAVRVEWCKVYA
;
A
#
# COMPACT_ATOMS: atom_id res chain seq x y z
N MET A 1 28.72 55.89 16.53
CA MET A 1 28.40 54.52 16.08
C MET A 1 28.96 54.37 14.68
N GLY A 2 30.10 53.68 14.52
CA GLY A 2 30.73 53.51 13.21
C GLY A 2 29.93 52.57 12.31
N LEU A 3 29.93 52.85 11.00
CA LEU A 3 29.41 51.97 9.95
C LEU A 3 30.17 50.63 10.04
N GLY A 4 29.50 49.54 10.42
CA GLY A 4 30.11 48.21 10.62
C GLY A 4 29.89 47.58 11.99
N SER A 5 29.69 48.40 13.05
CA SER A 5 29.58 47.91 14.44
C SER A 5 28.52 46.83 14.67
N ARG A 6 27.39 46.89 13.95
CA ARG A 6 26.34 45.85 14.01
C ARG A 6 26.82 44.51 13.44
N GLN A 7 27.57 44.54 12.35
CA GLN A 7 28.05 43.33 11.69
C GLN A 7 29.11 42.65 12.56
N ASP A 8 30.07 43.42 13.07
CA ASP A 8 31.13 42.92 13.97
C ASP A 8 30.52 42.29 15.23
N THR A 9 29.50 42.93 15.80
CA THR A 9 28.80 42.38 16.99
C THR A 9 28.13 41.03 16.68
N LEU A 10 27.50 40.88 15.51
CA LEU A 10 26.88 39.62 15.11
C LEU A 10 27.92 38.53 14.85
N ASP A 11 29.03 38.88 14.20
CA ASP A 11 30.13 37.96 13.94
C ASP A 11 30.76 37.50 15.26
N ASP A 12 31.00 38.39 16.23
CA ASP A 12 31.51 38.02 17.56
C ASP A 12 30.58 37.04 18.29
N PHE A 13 29.26 37.27 18.25
CA PHE A 13 28.28 36.34 18.83
C PHE A 13 28.30 34.98 18.14
N TRP A 14 28.40 34.94 16.81
CA TRP A 14 28.49 33.68 16.07
C TRP A 14 29.80 32.93 16.33
N HIS A 15 30.93 33.64 16.38
CA HIS A 15 32.24 33.04 16.72
C HIS A 15 32.24 32.48 18.14
N TYR A 16 31.70 33.22 19.10
CA TYR A 16 31.55 32.74 20.48
C TYR A 16 30.67 31.48 20.57
N TRP A 17 29.54 31.44 19.86
CA TRP A 17 28.69 30.24 19.79
C TRP A 17 29.40 29.06 19.13
N ASN A 18 30.16 29.29 18.08
CA ASN A 18 30.93 28.24 17.41
C ASN A 18 32.05 27.71 18.32
N TRP A 19 32.78 28.60 19.01
CA TRP A 19 33.78 28.22 20.01
C TRP A 19 33.17 27.37 21.12
N ASN A 20 32.03 27.77 21.67
CA ASN A 20 31.33 26.98 22.69
C ASN A 20 30.88 25.60 22.18
N LYS A 21 30.49 25.48 20.90
CA LYS A 21 30.20 24.17 20.29
C LYS A 21 31.45 23.30 20.21
N VAL A 22 32.60 23.88 19.85
CA VAL A 22 33.89 23.16 19.76
C VAL A 22 34.35 22.71 21.14
N VAL A 23 34.36 23.61 22.12
CA VAL A 23 34.75 23.29 23.51
C VAL A 23 33.78 22.27 24.14
N GLY A 24 32.47 22.43 23.92
CA GLY A 24 31.44 21.50 24.39
C GLY A 24 31.36 20.17 23.62
N MET A 25 32.11 20.04 22.52
CA MET A 25 32.04 18.87 21.64
C MET A 25 32.51 17.60 22.36
N GLY A 26 33.60 17.67 23.12
CA GLY A 26 34.15 16.51 23.85
C GLY A 26 33.14 15.91 24.83
N HIS A 27 32.49 16.74 25.64
CA HIS A 27 31.44 16.30 26.57
C HIS A 27 30.21 15.72 25.83
N THR A 28 29.81 16.37 24.74
CA THR A 28 28.68 15.92 23.92
C THR A 28 28.96 14.57 23.27
N LEU A 29 30.16 14.38 22.71
CA LEU A 29 30.60 13.13 22.11
C LEU A 29 30.71 12.02 23.15
N CYS A 30 31.28 12.29 24.32
CA CYS A 30 31.35 11.33 25.42
C CYS A 30 29.95 10.86 25.86
N THR A 31 29.02 11.80 26.06
CA THR A 31 27.63 11.48 26.42
C THR A 31 26.93 10.65 25.34
N ARG A 32 27.16 10.99 24.05
CA ARG A 32 26.61 10.22 22.93
C ARG A 32 27.23 8.83 22.83
N LEU A 33 28.52 8.68 23.08
CA LEU A 33 29.20 7.38 23.10
C LEU A 33 28.65 6.49 24.20
N LEU A 34 28.51 7.00 25.43
CA LEU A 34 27.91 6.25 26.54
C LEU A 34 26.47 5.80 26.22
N LYS A 35 25.70 6.65 25.54
CA LYS A 35 24.36 6.27 25.08
C LYS A 35 24.43 5.21 23.98
N ALA A 36 25.31 5.36 23.00
CA ALA A 36 25.48 4.42 21.90
C ALA A 36 25.91 3.03 22.40
N VAL A 37 26.82 2.95 23.36
CA VAL A 37 27.23 1.68 23.98
C VAL A 37 26.03 0.99 24.65
N LYS A 38 25.19 1.74 25.37
CA LYS A 38 23.97 1.17 26.00
C LYS A 38 22.94 0.68 24.98
N GLU A 39 22.74 1.42 23.89
CA GLU A 39 21.81 1.00 22.83
C GLU A 39 22.38 -0.19 22.04
N LEU A 40 23.69 -0.25 21.81
CA LEU A 40 24.36 -1.37 21.12
C LEU A 40 24.17 -2.69 21.87
N VAL A 41 24.28 -2.68 23.20
CA VAL A 41 24.00 -3.89 24.01
C VAL A 41 22.56 -4.34 23.80
N ARG A 42 21.58 -3.43 23.91
CA ARG A 42 20.17 -3.78 23.70
C ARG A 42 19.87 -4.28 22.29
N GLN A 43 20.50 -3.68 21.28
CA GLN A 43 20.32 -4.10 19.89
C GLN A 43 20.93 -5.48 19.63
N LYS A 44 22.09 -5.78 20.21
CA LYS A 44 22.69 -7.13 20.15
C LYS A 44 21.81 -8.16 20.84
N ASP A 45 21.37 -7.89 22.06
CA ASP A 45 20.48 -8.79 22.80
C ASP A 45 19.20 -9.09 21.99
N GLY A 46 18.60 -8.05 21.39
CA GLY A 46 17.42 -8.22 20.54
C GLY A 46 17.69 -8.95 19.22
N LEU A 47 18.86 -8.76 18.61
CA LEU A 47 19.27 -9.51 17.41
C LEU A 47 19.52 -10.99 17.73
N ASP A 48 20.13 -11.27 18.87
CA ASP A 48 20.41 -12.64 19.31
C ASP A 48 19.10 -13.38 19.62
N GLU A 49 18.14 -12.73 20.30
CA GLU A 49 16.79 -13.26 20.52
C GLU A 49 16.05 -13.48 19.19
N PHE A 50 16.14 -12.53 18.25
CA PHE A 50 15.50 -12.68 16.94
C PHE A 50 16.12 -13.80 16.10
N SER A 51 17.44 -13.95 16.17
CA SER A 51 18.20 -14.98 15.46
C SER A 51 17.95 -16.38 16.02
N TRP A 52 17.75 -16.50 17.34
CA TRP A 52 17.39 -17.77 18.00
C TRP A 52 16.10 -18.37 17.42
N HIS A 53 15.12 -17.54 17.08
CA HIS A 53 13.85 -17.99 16.52
C HIS A 53 13.91 -18.41 15.03
N GLN A 54 15.03 -18.17 14.32
CA GLN A 54 15.19 -18.36 12.87
C GLN A 54 16.53 -19.03 12.50
N GLU A 55 17.08 -19.84 13.40
CA GLU A 55 18.46 -20.36 13.32
C GLU A 55 18.83 -20.99 11.96
N GLU A 56 17.90 -21.69 11.31
CA GLU A 56 18.12 -22.35 10.02
C GLU A 56 18.33 -21.36 8.84
N GLU A 57 17.66 -20.21 8.86
CA GLU A 57 17.66 -19.25 7.73
C GLU A 57 18.61 -18.07 7.94
N VAL A 58 18.93 -17.76 9.19
CA VAL A 58 19.83 -16.66 9.59
C VAL A 58 21.20 -16.76 8.92
N VAL A 59 21.73 -17.98 8.74
CA VAL A 59 23.04 -18.19 8.08
C VAL A 59 22.99 -17.72 6.62
N ALA A 60 21.90 -18.02 5.92
CA ALA A 60 21.73 -17.61 4.53
C ALA A 60 21.52 -16.10 4.42
N TRP A 61 20.72 -15.52 5.31
CA TRP A 61 20.45 -14.07 5.32
C TRP A 61 21.69 -13.25 5.66
N ARG A 62 22.48 -13.70 6.64
CA ARG A 62 23.76 -13.09 7.01
C ARG A 62 24.68 -12.99 5.80
N LYS A 63 24.85 -14.10 5.09
CA LYS A 63 25.68 -14.18 3.89
C LYS A 63 25.19 -13.22 2.80
N GLN A 64 23.87 -13.13 2.58
CA GLN A 64 23.30 -12.20 1.60
C GLN A 64 23.58 -10.73 1.95
N VAL A 65 23.51 -10.36 3.23
CA VAL A 65 23.85 -9.00 3.70
C VAL A 65 25.34 -8.74 3.54
N ASP A 66 26.20 -9.63 4.02
CA ASP A 66 27.65 -9.46 3.94
C ASP A 66 28.13 -9.32 2.48
N GLU A 67 27.61 -10.16 1.56
CA GLU A 67 27.92 -10.09 0.13
C GLU A 67 27.43 -8.79 -0.53
N PHE A 68 26.26 -8.29 -0.12
CA PHE A 68 25.70 -7.04 -0.62
C PHE A 68 26.48 -5.81 -0.12
N GLU A 69 26.83 -5.78 1.17
CA GLU A 69 27.59 -4.67 1.78
C GLU A 69 29.06 -4.65 1.33
N ALA A 70 29.66 -5.81 1.07
CA ALA A 70 30.96 -5.92 0.45
C ALA A 70 30.94 -5.55 -1.05
N GLY A 71 29.77 -5.27 -1.64
CA GLY A 71 29.60 -4.94 -3.06
C GLY A 71 29.83 -6.12 -4.02
N SER A 72 29.84 -7.35 -3.49
CA SER A 72 30.04 -8.57 -4.28
C SER A 72 28.73 -9.07 -4.94
N SER A 73 27.58 -8.66 -4.42
CA SER A 73 26.25 -8.99 -4.97
C SER A 73 25.45 -7.73 -5.33
N SER A 74 24.73 -7.77 -6.44
CA SER A 74 23.76 -6.73 -6.83
C SER A 74 22.35 -6.98 -6.29
N ALA A 75 22.08 -8.16 -5.74
CA ALA A 75 20.79 -8.53 -5.19
C ALA A 75 20.61 -7.87 -3.81
N ASN A 76 19.59 -7.01 -3.69
CA ASN A 76 19.36 -6.24 -2.47
C ASN A 76 18.56 -7.06 -1.43
N PRO A 77 19.16 -7.44 -0.29
CA PRO A 77 18.51 -8.27 0.74
C PRO A 77 17.41 -7.53 1.50
N TYR A 78 17.39 -6.19 1.46
CA TYR A 78 16.43 -5.32 2.14
C TYR A 78 15.14 -5.10 1.35
N LYS A 79 15.04 -5.62 0.12
CA LYS A 79 13.83 -5.53 -0.68
C LYS A 79 12.90 -6.69 -0.33
N LEU A 80 11.64 -6.34 -0.07
CA LEU A 80 10.56 -7.32 -0.07
C LEU A 80 10.41 -7.86 -1.50
N PRO A 81 10.25 -9.18 -1.69
CA PRO A 81 9.87 -9.73 -2.98
C PRO A 81 8.49 -9.23 -3.37
N HIS A 82 8.24 -9.13 -4.68
CA HIS A 82 6.93 -8.77 -5.21
C HIS A 82 5.89 -9.82 -4.82
N SER A 83 4.68 -9.40 -4.44
CA SER A 83 3.60 -10.32 -4.03
C SER A 83 3.04 -11.16 -5.19
N GLY A 84 3.49 -10.91 -6.43
CA GLY A 84 3.10 -11.61 -7.65
C GLY A 84 3.47 -10.78 -8.89
N PRO A 85 3.08 -11.24 -10.10
CA PRO A 85 3.30 -10.50 -11.33
C PRO A 85 2.54 -9.17 -11.29
N THR A 86 3.18 -8.12 -11.76
CA THR A 86 2.59 -6.77 -11.85
C THR A 86 1.54 -6.77 -12.96
N LEU A 87 0.51 -5.92 -12.86
CA LEU A 87 -0.49 -5.74 -13.93
C LEU A 87 0.14 -5.47 -15.30
N LYS A 88 1.25 -4.72 -15.36
CA LYS A 88 2.02 -4.47 -16.59
C LYS A 88 2.76 -5.70 -17.13
N GLU A 89 3.19 -6.60 -16.24
CA GLU A 89 3.83 -7.86 -16.63
C GLU A 89 2.77 -8.81 -17.21
N ILE A 90 1.60 -8.91 -16.58
CA ILE A 90 0.47 -9.68 -17.10
C ILE A 90 -0.03 -9.11 -18.43
N GLU A 91 -0.14 -7.79 -18.56
CA GLU A 91 -0.47 -7.15 -19.84
C GLU A 91 0.53 -7.57 -20.91
N LEU A 92 1.83 -7.53 -20.62
CA LEU A 92 2.87 -7.93 -21.56
C LEU A 92 2.82 -9.43 -21.90
N GLU A 93 2.50 -10.30 -20.94
CA GLU A 93 2.29 -11.73 -21.17
C GLU A 93 1.10 -11.98 -22.08
N LEU A 94 -0.06 -11.37 -21.80
CA LEU A 94 -1.26 -11.48 -22.63
C LEU A 94 -1.00 -10.98 -24.06
N MET A 95 -0.33 -9.84 -24.22
CA MET A 95 0.03 -9.32 -25.54
C MET A 95 0.99 -10.23 -26.31
N ARG A 96 1.89 -10.95 -25.61
CA ARG A 96 2.78 -11.95 -26.24
C ARG A 96 2.02 -13.20 -26.66
N GLU A 97 1.10 -13.68 -25.82
CA GLU A 97 0.24 -14.82 -26.16
C GLU A 97 -0.66 -14.52 -27.36
N GLU A 98 -1.22 -13.31 -27.43
CA GLU A 98 -2.00 -12.85 -28.58
C GLU A 98 -1.14 -12.81 -29.85
N GLN A 99 0.08 -12.28 -29.78
CA GLN A 99 1.01 -12.28 -30.91
C GLN A 99 1.38 -13.70 -31.37
N ALA A 100 1.61 -14.63 -30.44
CA ALA A 100 1.92 -16.02 -30.78
C ALA A 100 0.75 -16.70 -31.51
N LYS A 101 -0.50 -16.49 -31.06
CA LYS A 101 -1.71 -17.00 -31.71
C LYS A 101 -1.95 -16.38 -33.09
N GLU A 102 -1.63 -15.09 -33.27
CA GLU A 102 -1.64 -14.42 -34.58
C GLU A 102 -0.63 -15.08 -35.55
N HIS A 103 0.56 -15.45 -35.06
CA HIS A 103 1.59 -16.12 -35.87
C HIS A 103 1.21 -17.56 -36.25
N GLU A 104 0.61 -18.33 -35.34
CA GLU A 104 0.22 -19.72 -35.57
C GLU A 104 -1.01 -19.87 -36.49
N SER A 105 -1.99 -18.97 -36.37
CA SER A 105 -3.24 -19.04 -37.14
C SER A 105 -3.09 -18.58 -38.60
N GLY A 106 -1.94 -18.02 -38.98
CA GLY A 106 -1.65 -17.54 -40.35
C GLY A 106 -2.60 -16.44 -40.86
N THR A 107 -3.57 -16.04 -40.04
CA THR A 107 -4.56 -15.03 -40.34
C THR A 107 -4.05 -13.75 -39.71
N VAL A 108 -3.67 -12.78 -40.53
CA VAL A 108 -3.39 -11.42 -40.07
C VAL A 108 -4.71 -10.78 -39.67
N SER A 109 -5.33 -11.25 -38.59
CA SER A 109 -6.40 -10.55 -37.90
C SER A 109 -5.77 -9.45 -37.04
N GLY A 110 -4.99 -8.57 -37.68
CA GLY A 110 -4.14 -7.56 -37.03
C GLY A 110 -4.91 -6.46 -36.30
N THR A 111 -6.19 -6.68 -35.97
CA THR A 111 -7.05 -5.70 -35.30
C THR A 111 -7.99 -6.27 -34.25
N SER A 112 -8.12 -7.59 -34.09
CA SER A 112 -9.10 -8.13 -33.12
C SER A 112 -8.49 -8.36 -31.75
N ASP A 113 -7.39 -9.10 -31.67
CA ASP A 113 -6.93 -9.66 -30.39
C ASP A 113 -6.16 -8.64 -29.54
N LYS A 114 -5.19 -7.90 -30.12
CA LYS A 114 -4.52 -6.77 -29.45
C LYS A 114 -5.49 -5.73 -28.89
N MET A 115 -6.62 -5.56 -29.56
CA MET A 115 -7.64 -4.62 -29.12
C MET A 115 -8.44 -5.16 -27.91
N MET A 116 -8.45 -6.47 -27.64
CA MET A 116 -9.11 -7.06 -26.47
C MET A 116 -8.40 -6.72 -25.16
N THR A 117 -7.10 -6.97 -25.08
CA THR A 117 -6.30 -6.60 -23.89
C THR A 117 -6.33 -5.08 -23.68
N GLU A 118 -6.25 -4.28 -24.76
CA GLU A 118 -6.39 -2.83 -24.69
C GLU A 118 -7.75 -2.37 -24.14
N ILE A 119 -8.86 -3.03 -24.49
CA ILE A 119 -10.20 -2.73 -23.96
C ILE A 119 -10.28 -3.01 -22.47
N LEU A 120 -9.77 -4.17 -22.04
CA LEU A 120 -9.76 -4.54 -20.64
C LEU A 120 -8.93 -3.54 -19.84
N MET A 121 -7.72 -3.24 -20.30
CA MET A 121 -6.85 -2.25 -19.69
C MET A 121 -7.49 -0.86 -19.59
N LEU A 122 -8.11 -0.38 -20.67
CA LEU A 122 -8.88 0.88 -20.65
C LEU A 122 -10.03 0.82 -19.66
N GLY A 123 -10.75 -0.30 -19.61
CA GLY A 123 -11.86 -0.51 -18.68
C GLY A 123 -11.41 -0.44 -17.22
N LEU A 124 -10.32 -1.12 -16.88
CA LEU A 124 -9.70 -1.10 -15.55
C LEU A 124 -9.17 0.28 -15.18
N GLU A 125 -8.58 1.01 -16.13
CA GLU A 125 -8.14 2.39 -15.92
C GLU A 125 -9.33 3.31 -15.60
N VAL A 126 -10.42 3.22 -16.38
CA VAL A 126 -11.61 4.04 -16.15
C VAL A 126 -12.25 3.71 -14.80
N GLU A 127 -12.36 2.42 -14.44
CA GLU A 127 -12.86 1.98 -13.13
C GLU A 127 -12.03 2.57 -11.98
N GLY A 128 -10.70 2.49 -12.08
CA GLY A 128 -9.79 3.07 -11.08
C GLY A 128 -9.95 4.59 -10.95
N GLN A 129 -10.08 5.30 -12.08
CA GLN A 129 -10.26 6.75 -12.08
C GLN A 129 -11.63 7.18 -11.55
N GLN A 130 -12.70 6.42 -11.82
CA GLN A 130 -14.01 6.65 -11.20
C GLN A 130 -13.93 6.49 -9.68
N TYR A 131 -13.27 5.42 -9.20
CA TYR A 131 -13.11 5.16 -7.77
C TYR A 131 -12.36 6.29 -7.06
N VAL A 132 -11.21 6.71 -7.61
CA VAL A 132 -10.40 7.81 -7.05
C VAL A 132 -11.20 9.11 -7.04
N LEU A 133 -11.86 9.46 -8.14
CA LEU A 133 -12.65 10.70 -8.20
C LEU A 133 -13.80 10.69 -7.18
N ALA A 134 -14.52 9.57 -7.05
CA ALA A 134 -15.61 9.43 -6.08
C ALA A 134 -15.09 9.56 -4.63
N ALA A 135 -13.95 8.93 -4.32
CA ALA A 135 -13.30 9.04 -3.02
C ALA A 135 -12.84 10.48 -2.74
N ASP A 136 -12.30 11.16 -3.76
CA ASP A 136 -11.82 12.55 -3.65
C ASP A 136 -12.96 13.53 -3.38
N MET A 137 -14.08 13.37 -4.08
CA MET A 137 -15.29 14.17 -3.87
C MET A 137 -15.92 13.91 -2.50
N PHE A 138 -15.92 12.66 -2.03
CA PHE A 138 -16.43 12.31 -0.71
C PHE A 138 -15.56 12.89 0.42
N ALA A 139 -14.24 12.90 0.25
CA ALA A 139 -13.30 13.45 1.23
C ALA A 139 -13.40 14.99 1.32
N ASN A 140 -13.60 15.66 0.18
CA ASN A 140 -13.63 17.13 0.09
C ASN A 140 -15.05 17.68 0.32
N LYS A 141 -15.44 17.80 1.60
CA LYS A 141 -16.78 18.31 2.01
C LYS A 141 -17.05 19.79 1.63
N SER A 142 -16.00 20.60 1.55
CA SER A 142 -16.08 22.04 1.24
C SER A 142 -15.00 22.41 0.23
N PRO A 143 -15.18 22.04 -1.05
CA PRO A 143 -14.15 22.21 -2.07
C PRO A 143 -13.94 23.69 -2.39
N THR A 144 -12.68 24.06 -2.58
CA THR A 144 -12.29 25.37 -3.10
C THR A 144 -12.67 25.51 -4.58
N THR A 145 -12.74 26.73 -5.10
CA THR A 145 -13.02 26.98 -6.53
C THR A 145 -12.02 26.27 -7.43
N LYS A 146 -10.74 26.23 -7.03
CA LYS A 146 -9.69 25.47 -7.72
C LYS A 146 -9.98 23.96 -7.75
N GLU A 147 -10.35 23.37 -6.62
CA GLU A 147 -10.69 21.94 -6.54
C GLU A 147 -11.96 21.61 -7.34
N LEU A 148 -12.96 22.50 -7.35
CA LEU A 148 -14.16 22.35 -8.19
C LEU A 148 -13.79 22.33 -9.67
N THR A 149 -12.91 23.23 -10.12
CA THR A 149 -12.45 23.21 -11.52
C THR A 149 -11.71 21.91 -11.86
N GLU A 150 -10.92 21.39 -10.93
CA GLU A 150 -10.20 20.12 -11.09
C GLU A 150 -11.17 18.93 -11.15
N PHE A 151 -12.22 18.91 -10.33
CA PHE A 151 -13.25 17.87 -10.42
C PHE A 151 -14.00 17.92 -11.76
N VAL A 152 -14.31 19.11 -12.27
CA VAL A 152 -14.95 19.25 -13.59
C VAL A 152 -14.02 18.75 -14.70
N THR A 153 -12.74 19.10 -14.69
CA THR A 153 -11.80 18.61 -15.72
C THR A 153 -11.66 17.09 -15.68
N ARG A 154 -11.51 16.49 -14.49
CA ARG A 154 -11.46 15.03 -14.32
C ARG A 154 -12.75 14.35 -14.77
N ARG A 155 -13.93 14.89 -14.43
CA ARG A 155 -15.23 14.39 -14.92
C ARG A 155 -15.31 14.43 -16.45
N THR A 156 -14.91 15.53 -17.09
CA THR A 156 -14.95 15.64 -18.56
C THR A 156 -14.03 14.64 -19.25
N TRP A 157 -12.85 14.37 -18.67
CA TRP A 157 -11.92 13.36 -19.17
C TRP A 157 -12.51 11.95 -19.01
N LEU A 158 -13.06 11.63 -17.83
CA LEU A 158 -13.76 10.36 -17.58
C LEU A 158 -14.89 10.12 -18.58
N SER A 159 -15.75 11.12 -18.80
CA SER A 159 -16.84 11.01 -19.78
C SER A 159 -16.34 10.75 -21.21
N ARG A 160 -15.13 11.21 -21.57
CA ARG A 160 -14.52 10.90 -22.88
C ARG A 160 -14.02 9.46 -22.91
N GLN A 161 -13.38 8.98 -21.85
CA GLN A 161 -12.90 7.60 -21.78
C GLN A 161 -14.04 6.58 -21.71
N VAL A 162 -15.12 6.87 -20.97
CA VAL A 162 -16.32 6.04 -20.96
C VAL A 162 -16.92 5.93 -22.36
N ARG A 163 -17.00 7.05 -23.11
CA ARG A 163 -17.45 7.02 -24.52
C ARG A 163 -16.54 6.17 -25.41
N LYS A 164 -15.21 6.31 -25.26
CA LYS A 164 -14.24 5.47 -25.99
C LYS A 164 -14.44 3.99 -25.66
N LEU A 165 -14.59 3.64 -24.38
CA LEU A 165 -14.85 2.29 -23.93
C LEU A 165 -16.15 1.74 -24.55
N ARG A 166 -17.24 2.51 -24.53
CA ARG A 166 -18.53 2.10 -25.13
C ARG A 166 -18.41 1.81 -26.63
N LEU A 167 -17.67 2.63 -27.38
CA LEU A 167 -17.43 2.38 -28.81
C LEU A 167 -16.69 1.08 -29.05
N LEU A 168 -15.72 0.74 -28.20
CA LEU A 168 -15.02 -0.52 -28.28
C LEU A 168 -15.90 -1.70 -27.85
N GLN A 169 -16.73 -1.52 -26.80
CA GLN A 169 -17.70 -2.52 -26.37
C GLN A 169 -18.70 -2.85 -27.49
N CYS A 170 -19.08 -1.90 -28.35
CA CYS A 170 -19.92 -2.19 -29.52
C CYS A 170 -19.31 -3.26 -30.43
N LYS A 171 -17.98 -3.27 -30.56
CA LYS A 171 -17.26 -4.16 -31.47
C LYS A 171 -16.94 -5.52 -30.83
N PHE A 172 -16.58 -5.55 -29.55
CA PHE A 172 -16.02 -6.75 -28.89
C PHE A 172 -16.89 -7.37 -27.81
N SER A 173 -17.81 -6.59 -27.23
CA SER A 173 -18.69 -7.05 -26.15
C SER A 173 -20.09 -6.43 -26.29
N PRO A 174 -20.81 -6.68 -27.40
CA PRO A 174 -22.12 -6.08 -27.63
C PRO A 174 -23.15 -6.49 -26.56
N GLY A 175 -23.00 -7.67 -25.96
CA GLY A 175 -23.82 -8.11 -24.82
C GLY A 175 -23.71 -7.19 -23.61
N ALA A 176 -22.55 -6.54 -23.42
CA ALA A 176 -22.37 -5.56 -22.36
C ALA A 176 -23.31 -4.36 -22.55
N LEU A 177 -23.41 -3.86 -23.78
CA LEU A 177 -24.26 -2.72 -24.11
C LEU A 177 -25.74 -3.06 -24.03
N GLN A 178 -26.12 -4.29 -24.37
CA GLN A 178 -27.50 -4.77 -24.22
C GLN A 178 -27.89 -4.82 -22.73
N CYS A 179 -27.04 -5.40 -21.88
CA CYS A 179 -27.25 -5.40 -20.43
C CYS A 179 -27.30 -3.98 -19.88
N LEU A 180 -26.41 -3.11 -20.35
CA LEU A 180 -26.44 -1.70 -19.98
C LEU A 180 -27.73 -1.04 -20.41
N ALA A 181 -28.23 -1.22 -21.63
CA ALA A 181 -29.49 -0.60 -22.04
C ALA A 181 -30.66 -1.00 -21.12
N VAL A 182 -30.69 -2.25 -20.67
CA VAL A 182 -31.69 -2.75 -19.71
C VAL A 182 -31.49 -2.12 -18.31
N VAL A 183 -30.26 -2.13 -17.77
CA VAL A 183 -29.96 -1.66 -16.40
C VAL A 183 -29.92 -0.13 -16.29
N ALA A 184 -29.45 0.56 -17.32
CA ALA A 184 -29.33 2.01 -17.46
C ALA A 184 -30.69 2.69 -17.30
N SER A 185 -31.75 2.09 -17.87
CA SER A 185 -33.12 2.57 -17.75
C SER A 185 -33.62 2.68 -16.29
N ALA A 186 -32.97 1.99 -15.34
CA ALA A 186 -33.31 1.99 -13.92
C ALA A 186 -32.34 2.76 -13.01
N ARG A 187 -31.09 3.03 -13.43
CA ARG A 187 -30.01 3.50 -12.53
C ARG A 187 -29.07 4.57 -13.11
N ASP A 188 -29.34 5.13 -14.28
CA ASP A 188 -28.44 6.10 -14.90
C ASP A 188 -28.26 7.37 -14.06
N SER A 189 -27.04 7.53 -13.52
CA SER A 189 -26.58 8.78 -12.95
C SER A 189 -25.97 9.64 -14.05
N THR A 190 -26.29 10.93 -14.06
CA THR A 190 -25.65 11.92 -14.95
C THR A 190 -24.17 12.17 -14.62
N GLU A 191 -23.69 11.62 -13.50
CA GLU A 191 -22.33 11.81 -13.01
C GLU A 191 -21.38 10.74 -13.57
N ALA A 192 -20.26 11.20 -14.14
CA ALA A 192 -19.28 10.35 -14.83
C ALA A 192 -18.64 9.30 -13.90
N GLU A 193 -18.48 9.62 -12.62
CA GLU A 193 -17.91 8.73 -11.60
C GLU A 193 -18.88 7.65 -11.07
N ARG A 194 -20.18 7.80 -11.34
CA ARG A 194 -21.22 6.82 -10.96
C ARG A 194 -21.79 6.08 -12.16
N THR A 195 -21.29 6.38 -13.36
CA THR A 195 -21.71 5.70 -14.58
C THR A 195 -21.31 4.23 -14.52
N LEU A 196 -22.26 3.32 -14.69
CA LEU A 196 -22.02 1.89 -14.57
C LEU A 196 -21.09 1.38 -15.68
N LEU A 197 -19.97 0.78 -15.30
CA LEU A 197 -19.08 0.06 -16.20
C LEU A 197 -19.41 -1.44 -16.09
N LEU A 198 -19.81 -2.06 -17.20
CA LEU A 198 -19.93 -3.51 -17.28
C LEU A 198 -18.71 -4.07 -17.99
N LEU A 199 -17.81 -4.65 -17.21
CA LEU A 199 -16.71 -5.51 -17.67
C LEU A 199 -17.17 -6.98 -17.70
N PRO A 200 -16.47 -7.89 -18.40
CA PRO A 200 -16.88 -9.29 -18.49
C PRO A 200 -17.23 -9.95 -17.15
N SER A 201 -16.50 -9.67 -16.08
CA SER A 201 -16.81 -10.16 -14.72
C SER A 201 -18.14 -9.66 -14.17
N GLY A 202 -18.54 -8.43 -14.53
CA GLY A 202 -19.83 -7.85 -14.17
C GLY A 202 -20.98 -8.36 -15.02
N LEU A 203 -20.70 -8.90 -16.21
CA LEU A 203 -21.69 -9.54 -17.08
C LEU A 203 -22.06 -10.95 -16.60
N ALA A 204 -21.10 -11.68 -16.04
CA ALA A 204 -21.37 -12.98 -15.42
C ALA A 204 -22.39 -12.87 -14.26
N LEU A 205 -22.42 -11.74 -13.55
CA LEU A 205 -23.40 -11.45 -12.50
C LEU A 205 -24.78 -11.05 -13.05
N ALA A 206 -24.87 -10.61 -14.30
CA ALA A 206 -26.11 -10.24 -14.95
C ALA A 206 -26.73 -11.50 -15.58
N GLU A 207 -27.44 -12.29 -14.77
CA GLU A 207 -28.03 -13.61 -15.03
C GLU A 207 -28.92 -13.78 -16.29
N HIS A 208 -29.04 -12.76 -17.15
CA HIS A 208 -30.09 -12.68 -18.16
C HIS A 208 -29.63 -12.73 -19.63
N LEU A 209 -28.34 -12.85 -19.95
CA LEU A 209 -27.91 -12.94 -21.36
C LEU A 209 -26.89 -14.06 -21.63
N PRO A 210 -26.99 -14.76 -22.79
CA PRO A 210 -25.95 -15.67 -23.25
C PRO A 210 -24.62 -14.95 -23.44
N PRO A 211 -23.47 -15.67 -23.44
CA PRO A 211 -22.15 -15.06 -23.49
C PRO A 211 -21.90 -14.45 -24.88
N LEU A 212 -22.35 -13.21 -25.08
CA LEU A 212 -21.96 -12.36 -26.22
C LEU A 212 -20.57 -11.73 -26.02
N CYS A 213 -19.78 -12.25 -25.09
CA CYS A 213 -18.37 -11.90 -24.94
C CYS A 213 -17.54 -12.78 -25.87
N PHE A 214 -16.58 -12.16 -26.54
CA PHE A 214 -15.60 -12.88 -27.34
C PHE A 214 -14.88 -13.95 -26.50
N PRO A 215 -14.62 -15.16 -27.04
CA PRO A 215 -13.98 -16.24 -26.29
C PRO A 215 -12.60 -15.81 -25.78
N GLY A 216 -12.29 -16.12 -24.53
CA GLY A 216 -11.02 -15.77 -23.89
C GLY A 216 -11.00 -14.41 -23.17
N LEU A 217 -11.92 -13.50 -23.46
CA LEU A 217 -11.96 -12.16 -22.83
C LEU A 217 -12.15 -12.22 -21.30
N ALA A 218 -13.01 -13.13 -20.83
CA ALA A 218 -13.23 -13.33 -19.40
C ALA A 218 -12.02 -13.95 -18.68
N ALA A 219 -11.28 -14.82 -19.37
CA ALA A 219 -10.04 -15.40 -18.84
C ALA A 219 -8.92 -14.36 -18.76
N ALA A 220 -8.77 -13.54 -19.81
CA ALA A 220 -7.82 -12.42 -19.82
C ALA A 220 -8.15 -11.40 -18.72
N GLU A 221 -9.43 -11.08 -18.51
CA GLU A 221 -9.83 -10.23 -17.37
C GLU A 221 -9.44 -10.87 -16.04
N ALA A 222 -9.70 -12.17 -15.84
CA ALA A 222 -9.36 -12.86 -14.60
C ALA A 222 -7.85 -12.75 -14.28
N CYS A 223 -6.98 -12.94 -15.27
CA CYS A 223 -5.53 -12.74 -15.13
C CYS A 223 -5.19 -11.29 -14.75
N LEU A 224 -5.81 -10.31 -15.41
CA LEU A 224 -5.61 -8.90 -15.07
C LEU A 224 -6.10 -8.55 -13.66
N ARG A 225 -7.19 -9.16 -13.18
CA ARG A 225 -7.68 -9.01 -11.81
C ARG A 225 -6.70 -9.62 -10.80
N ASP A 226 -6.09 -10.75 -11.12
CA ASP A 226 -5.05 -11.36 -10.29
C ASP A 226 -3.83 -10.43 -10.18
N GLY A 227 -3.42 -9.79 -11.28
CA GLY A 227 -2.38 -8.74 -11.27
C GLY A 227 -2.77 -7.45 -10.55
N GLN A 228 -4.05 -7.06 -10.59
CA GLN A 228 -4.55 -5.93 -9.79
C GLN A 228 -4.46 -6.24 -8.30
N CYS A 229 -4.81 -7.46 -7.88
CA CYS A 229 -4.71 -7.88 -6.49
C CYS A 229 -3.27 -7.87 -5.99
N SER A 230 -2.34 -8.49 -6.72
CA SER A 230 -0.91 -8.50 -6.37
C SER A 230 -0.32 -7.09 -6.26
N GLN A 231 -0.55 -6.25 -7.27
CA GLN A 231 -0.04 -4.88 -7.30
C GLN A 231 -0.66 -4.02 -6.18
N SER A 232 -1.95 -4.21 -5.87
CA SER A 232 -2.61 -3.47 -4.80
C SER A 232 -2.04 -3.86 -3.43
N LEU A 233 -1.71 -5.14 -3.19
CA LEU A 233 -1.05 -5.57 -1.96
C LEU A 233 0.35 -4.98 -1.83
N ASP A 234 1.15 -4.96 -2.89
CA ASP A 234 2.47 -4.33 -2.89
C ASP A 234 2.37 -2.82 -2.57
N GLN A 235 1.38 -2.13 -3.14
CA GLN A 235 1.11 -0.73 -2.83
C GLN A 235 0.69 -0.52 -1.36
N ILE A 236 -0.08 -1.44 -0.79
CA ILE A 236 -0.46 -1.41 0.63
C ILE A 236 0.78 -1.60 1.51
N HIS A 237 1.63 -2.58 1.22
CA HIS A 237 2.87 -2.84 1.98
C HIS A 237 3.81 -1.64 1.94
N HIS A 238 4.06 -1.11 0.74
CA HIS A 238 4.88 0.08 0.56
C HIS A 238 4.26 1.27 1.29
N GLY A 239 2.95 1.46 1.15
CA GLY A 239 2.26 2.60 1.74
C GLY A 239 2.26 2.58 3.26
N LEU A 240 2.05 1.42 3.87
CA LEU A 240 2.11 1.21 5.32
C LEU A 240 3.54 1.44 5.84
N SER A 241 4.56 0.98 5.11
CA SER A 241 5.97 1.20 5.46
C SER A 241 6.35 2.69 5.44
N VAL A 242 5.93 3.43 4.39
CA VAL A 242 6.14 4.88 4.29
C VAL A 242 5.40 5.59 5.42
N LYS A 243 4.16 5.20 5.72
CA LYS A 243 3.37 5.78 6.81
C LYS A 243 4.07 5.60 8.16
N LYS A 244 4.63 4.42 8.47
CA LYS A 244 5.41 4.17 9.70
C LYS A 244 6.60 5.13 9.79
N ARG A 245 7.40 5.22 8.72
CA ARG A 245 8.54 6.15 8.66
C ARG A 245 8.15 7.61 8.86
N LEU A 246 7.04 8.06 8.26
CA LEU A 246 6.52 9.42 8.45
C LEU A 246 6.08 9.66 9.90
N GLN A 247 5.50 8.65 10.57
CA GLN A 247 5.15 8.72 11.98
C GLN A 247 6.39 8.83 12.87
N THR A 248 7.41 8.00 12.64
CA THR A 248 8.69 8.07 13.36
C THR A 248 9.36 9.42 13.14
N TYR A 249 9.43 9.90 11.89
CA TYR A 249 9.96 11.22 11.56
C TYR A 249 9.21 12.34 12.30
N LYS A 250 7.88 12.27 12.34
CA LYS A 250 7.06 13.23 13.08
C LYS A 250 7.42 13.21 14.58
N MET A 251 7.52 12.03 15.19
CA MET A 251 7.87 11.89 16.61
C MET A 251 9.25 12.45 16.93
N LEU A 252 10.23 12.24 16.05
CA LEU A 252 11.63 12.61 16.29
C LEU A 252 11.95 14.07 15.94
N HIS A 253 11.31 14.62 14.91
CA HIS A 253 11.74 15.89 14.31
C HIS A 253 10.66 16.97 14.26
N SER A 254 9.38 16.66 14.51
CA SER A 254 8.31 17.67 14.46
C SER A 254 7.98 18.22 15.84
N HIS A 255 8.60 19.33 16.20
CA HIS A 255 8.43 19.96 17.52
C HIS A 255 7.45 21.16 17.51
N ARG A 256 7.28 21.84 16.37
CA ARG A 256 6.48 23.07 16.25
C ARG A 256 5.16 22.85 15.52
N GLN A 257 4.16 23.69 15.79
CA GLN A 257 2.83 23.59 15.18
C GLN A 257 2.87 23.50 13.65
N HIS A 258 3.61 24.38 12.99
CA HIS A 258 3.72 24.37 11.52
C HIS A 258 4.29 23.04 10.98
N GLN A 259 5.37 22.54 11.58
CA GLN A 259 5.98 21.26 11.19
C GLN A 259 5.04 20.08 11.47
N ASN A 260 4.33 20.11 12.59
CA ASN A 260 3.34 19.09 12.96
C ASN A 260 2.15 19.05 12.01
N THR A 261 1.63 20.20 11.59
CA THR A 261 0.56 20.27 10.59
C THR A 261 1.04 19.72 9.25
N ARG A 262 2.24 20.09 8.81
CA ARG A 262 2.82 19.61 7.55
C ARG A 262 3.04 18.10 7.57
N THR A 263 3.66 17.55 8.61
CA THR A 263 3.89 16.09 8.72
C THR A 263 2.59 15.32 8.87
N ARG A 264 1.60 15.86 9.59
CA ARG A 264 0.25 15.28 9.63
C ARG A 264 -0.37 15.23 8.24
N GLY A 265 -0.29 16.30 7.45
CA GLY A 265 -0.78 16.31 6.07
C GLY A 265 -0.09 15.25 5.18
N LEU A 266 1.21 15.01 5.37
CA LEU A 266 1.91 13.92 4.68
C LEU A 266 1.41 12.54 5.10
N VAL A 267 1.19 12.32 6.40
CA VAL A 267 0.63 11.06 6.92
C VAL A 267 -0.78 10.83 6.40
N ASP A 268 -1.63 11.86 6.37
CA ASP A 268 -3.01 11.77 5.89
C ASP A 268 -3.05 11.50 4.37
N THR A 269 -2.15 12.13 3.61
CA THR A 269 -1.97 11.85 2.18
C THR A 269 -1.56 10.41 1.95
N GLN A 270 -0.64 9.89 2.76
CA GLN A 270 -0.21 8.50 2.66
C GLN A 270 -1.32 7.52 3.06
N GLN A 271 -2.11 7.84 4.08
CA GLN A 271 -3.29 7.05 4.46
C GLN A 271 -4.29 6.96 3.31
N ARG A 272 -4.57 8.08 2.64
CA ARG A 272 -5.46 8.10 1.47
C ARG A 272 -4.98 7.17 0.36
N LYS A 273 -3.67 7.11 0.09
CA LYS A 273 -3.11 6.16 -0.91
C LYS A 273 -3.33 4.70 -0.50
N ILE A 274 -3.16 4.38 0.79
CA ILE A 274 -3.42 3.03 1.32
C ILE A 274 -4.91 2.68 1.17
N ASP A 275 -5.81 3.62 1.52
CA ASP A 275 -7.25 3.41 1.41
C ASP A 275 -7.67 3.18 -0.05
N ILE A 276 -7.09 3.93 -0.99
CA ILE A 276 -7.31 3.75 -2.43
C ILE A 276 -6.86 2.35 -2.88
N ALA A 277 -5.61 1.96 -2.57
CA ALA A 277 -5.08 0.64 -2.93
C ALA A 277 -5.90 -0.51 -2.29
N ALA A 278 -6.34 -0.35 -1.05
CA ALA A 278 -7.23 -1.31 -0.38
C ALA A 278 -8.61 -1.39 -1.04
N GLY A 279 -9.14 -0.26 -1.52
CA GLY A 279 -10.35 -0.22 -2.33
C GLY A 279 -10.21 -0.99 -3.64
N THR A 280 -9.14 -0.73 -4.38
CA THR A 280 -8.82 -1.41 -5.63
C THR A 280 -8.67 -2.92 -5.43
N TYR A 281 -7.96 -3.35 -4.38
CA TYR A 281 -7.87 -4.78 -4.03
C TYR A 281 -9.24 -5.43 -3.82
N ARG A 282 -10.12 -4.77 -3.04
CA ARG A 282 -11.46 -5.30 -2.76
C ARG A 282 -12.30 -5.39 -4.04
N GLN A 283 -12.25 -4.37 -4.90
CA GLN A 283 -12.97 -4.37 -6.18
C GLN A 283 -12.44 -5.47 -7.12
N ALA A 284 -11.12 -5.57 -7.29
CA ALA A 284 -10.50 -6.59 -8.13
C ALA A 284 -10.83 -8.01 -7.65
N ARG A 285 -10.80 -8.23 -6.32
CA ARG A 285 -11.20 -9.51 -5.72
C ARG A 285 -12.68 -9.82 -5.96
N LEU A 286 -13.57 -8.85 -5.82
CA LEU A 286 -15.00 -9.04 -6.08
C LEU A 286 -15.24 -9.42 -7.55
N ALA A 287 -14.58 -8.72 -8.48
CA ALA A 287 -14.62 -9.04 -9.90
C ALA A 287 -14.06 -10.44 -10.20
N ARG A 288 -13.03 -10.87 -9.47
CA ARG A 288 -12.45 -12.22 -9.61
C ARG A 288 -13.38 -13.34 -9.11
N ILE A 289 -14.18 -13.07 -8.08
CA ILE A 289 -15.13 -14.03 -7.49
C ILE A 289 -16.40 -14.16 -8.33
N ALA A 290 -16.87 -13.06 -8.90
CA ALA A 290 -18.13 -12.99 -9.66
C ALA A 290 -18.30 -14.13 -10.71
N PRO A 291 -17.29 -14.52 -11.50
CA PRO A 291 -17.45 -15.63 -12.46
C PRO A 291 -17.26 -17.03 -11.85
N VAL A 292 -16.76 -17.17 -10.63
CA VAL A 292 -16.35 -18.48 -10.05
C VAL A 292 -17.36 -19.01 -9.02
N ASP A 293 -18.30 -18.19 -8.53
CA ASP A 293 -19.41 -18.51 -7.58
C ASP A 293 -19.01 -19.18 -6.25
N ILE A 294 -17.74 -19.57 -6.09
CA ILE A 294 -17.17 -20.22 -4.91
C ILE A 294 -16.16 -19.26 -4.27
N ALA A 295 -16.57 -18.63 -3.17
CA ALA A 295 -15.80 -17.61 -2.45
C ALA A 295 -14.41 -18.07 -1.93
N GLY A 296 -14.14 -19.38 -1.91
CA GLY A 296 -12.86 -19.97 -1.53
C GLY A 296 -11.93 -20.33 -2.70
N ALA A 297 -12.41 -20.30 -3.94
CA ALA A 297 -11.65 -20.73 -5.12
C ALA A 297 -10.82 -19.61 -5.77
N CYS A 298 -11.00 -18.35 -5.37
CA CYS A 298 -10.33 -17.20 -6.00
C CYS A 298 -8.86 -17.01 -5.60
N GLY A 299 -8.29 -17.83 -4.71
CA GLY A 299 -6.89 -17.73 -4.24
C GLY A 299 -6.58 -16.50 -3.38
N TRP A 300 -7.37 -15.42 -3.48
CA TRP A 300 -7.18 -14.16 -2.77
C TRP A 300 -8.03 -14.08 -1.49
N LYS A 301 -7.37 -13.78 -0.35
CA LYS A 301 -8.03 -13.57 0.94
C LYS A 301 -8.81 -12.25 0.99
N GLN A 302 -9.87 -12.19 1.79
CA GLN A 302 -10.60 -10.96 2.03
C GLN A 302 -9.73 -9.97 2.83
N LEU A 303 -9.74 -8.69 2.42
CA LEU A 303 -8.99 -7.62 3.09
C LEU A 303 -9.91 -6.78 3.95
N ASP A 304 -9.85 -6.98 5.26
CA ASP A 304 -10.63 -6.21 6.22
C ASP A 304 -9.88 -4.94 6.65
N LYS A 305 -10.59 -4.00 7.30
CA LYS A 305 -9.97 -2.77 7.81
C LYS A 305 -8.92 -3.05 8.88
N ASP A 306 -9.07 -4.14 9.61
CA ASP A 306 -8.17 -4.57 10.67
C ASP A 306 -6.85 -5.15 10.15
N ASP A 307 -6.81 -5.55 8.88
CA ASP A 307 -5.61 -6.06 8.24
C ASP A 307 -4.64 -4.95 7.81
N LEU A 308 -5.11 -3.71 7.65
CA LEU A 308 -4.32 -2.56 7.21
C LEU A 308 -3.43 -2.00 8.35
N ARG A 309 -2.59 -2.85 8.92
CA ARG A 309 -1.70 -2.53 10.05
C ARG A 309 -0.28 -2.94 9.73
N MET A 310 0.68 -2.12 10.14
CA MET A 310 2.09 -2.54 10.17
C MET A 310 2.30 -3.51 11.33
N PRO A 311 3.26 -4.45 11.22
CA PRO A 311 3.84 -5.09 12.39
C PRO A 311 4.35 -3.98 13.34
N GLU A 312 3.75 -3.90 14.52
CA GLU A 312 4.15 -2.93 15.55
C GLU A 312 5.44 -3.39 16.22
N ASP A 313 6.40 -2.48 16.40
CA ASP A 313 7.57 -2.75 17.23
C ASP A 313 7.12 -2.83 18.69
N GLU A 314 7.54 -3.86 19.42
CA GLU A 314 7.07 -4.12 20.78
C GLU A 314 7.21 -2.89 21.72
N GLU A 315 8.27 -2.12 21.51
CA GLU A 315 8.58 -0.91 22.27
C GLU A 315 7.63 0.25 21.97
N GLU A 316 7.16 0.41 20.73
CA GLU A 316 6.17 1.44 20.38
C GLU A 316 4.79 1.10 20.94
N ALA A 317 4.41 -0.18 20.94
CA ALA A 317 3.19 -0.66 21.59
C ALA A 317 3.23 -0.44 23.10
N LYS A 318 4.37 -0.74 23.76
CA LYS A 318 4.60 -0.45 25.19
C LYS A 318 4.50 1.07 25.47
N ARG A 319 5.10 1.93 24.64
CA ARG A 319 5.02 3.40 24.79
C ARG A 319 3.60 3.92 24.62
N ARG A 320 2.84 3.42 23.65
CA ARG A 320 1.42 3.77 23.48
C ARG A 320 0.59 3.39 24.69
N LYS A 321 0.78 2.18 25.23
CA LYS A 321 0.13 1.74 26.47
C LYS A 321 0.50 2.64 27.65
N GLN A 322 1.78 2.97 27.83
CA GLN A 322 2.22 3.88 28.90
C GLN A 322 1.61 5.29 28.78
N CYS A 323 1.53 5.84 27.57
CA CYS A 323 0.88 7.13 27.32
C CYS A 323 -0.64 7.08 27.55
N ALA A 324 -1.31 6.00 27.15
CA ALA A 324 -2.74 5.78 27.40
C ALA A 324 -3.05 5.64 28.90
N MET A 325 -2.19 4.92 29.65
CA MET A 325 -2.27 4.79 31.11
C MET A 325 -2.05 6.13 31.81
N LYS A 326 -1.18 7.00 31.28
CA LYS A 326 -1.00 8.37 31.79
C LYS A 326 -2.21 9.27 31.51
N GLY A 327 -2.87 9.10 30.37
CA GLY A 327 -4.10 9.85 30.01
C GLY A 327 -5.33 9.42 30.82
N LYS A 328 -5.42 8.14 31.20
CA LYS A 328 -6.49 7.56 32.01
C LYS A 328 -6.13 7.40 33.49
N ARG A 329 -5.26 8.28 34.01
CA ARG A 329 -4.76 8.21 35.39
C ARG A 329 -5.86 8.18 36.45
N LYS A 330 -7.01 8.83 36.19
CA LYS A 330 -8.17 8.84 37.10
C LYS A 330 -8.97 7.53 37.08
N GLU A 331 -9.11 6.88 35.93
CA GLU A 331 -9.77 5.56 35.81
C GLU A 331 -8.86 4.43 36.33
N ALA A 332 -7.54 4.55 36.15
CA ALA A 332 -6.57 3.58 36.67
C ALA A 332 -6.46 3.59 38.20
N VAL A 333 -6.79 4.72 38.85
CA VAL A 333 -6.81 4.85 40.32
C VAL A 333 -8.10 4.28 40.93
N GLN A 334 -9.15 4.08 40.13
CA GLN A 334 -10.48 3.63 40.59
C GLN A 334 -10.65 2.10 40.65
N VAL A 335 -9.56 1.33 40.53
CA VAL A 335 -9.60 -0.13 40.69
C VAL A 335 -9.20 -0.50 42.12
N ASN A 336 -10.13 -1.15 42.83
CA ASN A 336 -10.18 -1.33 44.28
C ASN A 336 -9.15 -2.32 44.89
N LYS A 337 -8.90 -2.08 46.19
CA LYS A 337 -8.36 -2.85 47.34
C LYS A 337 -7.94 -4.35 47.28
N SER A 338 -8.02 -5.08 46.17
CA SER A 338 -7.70 -6.53 46.12
C SER A 338 -6.50 -6.91 45.25
N GLY A 339 -5.66 -5.95 44.83
CA GLY A 339 -4.33 -6.24 44.27
C GLY A 339 -4.29 -6.88 42.87
N GLU A 340 -5.41 -7.18 42.23
CA GLU A 340 -5.45 -7.63 40.83
C GLU A 340 -5.81 -6.49 39.88
N VAL A 341 -4.85 -6.13 39.02
CA VAL A 341 -5.07 -5.20 37.90
C VAL A 341 -5.86 -5.94 36.81
N ARG A 342 -7.19 -5.86 36.87
CA ARG A 342 -8.02 -6.25 35.73
C ARG A 342 -7.81 -5.23 34.62
N GLY A 343 -7.15 -5.64 33.54
CA GLY A 343 -6.92 -4.79 32.37
C GLY A 343 -8.21 -4.15 31.86
N VAL A 344 -8.12 -2.89 31.43
CA VAL A 344 -9.23 -2.15 30.81
C VAL A 344 -9.85 -3.00 29.69
N PRO A 345 -11.19 -3.14 29.61
CA PRO A 345 -11.85 -3.88 28.53
C PRO A 345 -11.41 -3.34 27.16
N GLY A 346 -10.84 -4.19 26.32
CA GLY A 346 -10.17 -3.83 25.05
C GLY A 346 -8.64 -3.97 25.08
N MET A 347 -8.05 -4.20 26.27
CA MET A 347 -6.61 -4.35 26.49
C MET A 347 -6.20 -5.84 26.54
N GLY A 348 -6.70 -6.66 25.61
CA GLY A 348 -6.31 -8.06 25.48
C GLY A 348 -5.09 -8.21 24.59
N GLU A 349 -4.10 -9.00 25.01
CA GLU A 349 -2.95 -9.46 24.21
C GLU A 349 -3.32 -10.23 22.93
N LYS A 350 -4.61 -10.46 22.67
CA LYS A 350 -5.14 -11.26 21.56
C LYS A 350 -4.95 -10.62 20.17
N ASN A 351 -4.50 -9.37 20.09
CA ASN A 351 -4.34 -8.62 18.83
C ASN A 351 -2.87 -8.39 18.40
N ARG A 352 -1.91 -9.18 18.90
CA ARG A 352 -0.51 -9.17 18.44
C ARG A 352 -0.27 -9.95 17.12
N LEU A 353 -1.34 -10.41 16.45
CA LEU A 353 -1.20 -11.19 15.23
C LEU A 353 -0.74 -10.27 14.10
N ILE A 354 0.42 -10.58 13.53
CA ILE A 354 0.89 -10.00 12.27
C ILE A 354 -0.22 -10.20 11.24
N SER A 355 -0.67 -9.12 10.61
CA SER A 355 -1.75 -9.23 9.61
C SER A 355 -1.29 -10.15 8.47
N TRP A 356 -2.23 -10.94 7.94
CA TRP A 356 -1.96 -11.89 6.87
C TRP A 356 -1.35 -11.25 5.62
N ILE A 357 -1.54 -9.95 5.40
CA ILE A 357 -0.92 -9.24 4.28
C ILE A 357 0.61 -9.35 4.32
N TRP A 358 1.21 -9.36 5.52
CA TRP A 358 2.66 -9.50 5.74
C TRP A 358 3.14 -10.96 5.76
N LEU A 359 2.21 -11.90 5.90
CA LEU A 359 2.46 -13.32 5.73
C LEU A 359 2.39 -13.57 4.23
N GLY A 360 3.48 -13.26 3.52
CA GLY A 360 3.45 -13.02 2.08
C GLY A 360 2.72 -14.09 1.26
N ALA A 361 2.21 -13.67 0.10
CA ALA A 361 1.27 -14.41 -0.73
C ALA A 361 1.87 -15.69 -1.34
N GLY A 362 1.93 -16.77 -0.57
CA GLY A 362 2.07 -18.12 -1.12
C GLY A 362 0.74 -18.57 -1.73
N HIS A 363 0.39 -18.10 -2.93
CA HIS A 363 -0.76 -18.63 -3.69
C HIS A 363 -0.37 -18.86 -5.15
N GLY A 364 0.35 -19.96 -5.34
CA GLY A 364 0.70 -20.56 -6.62
C GLY A 364 1.35 -21.92 -6.38
N GLY A 365 0.63 -22.87 -5.78
CA GLY A 365 1.06 -24.28 -5.67
C GLY A 365 2.38 -24.58 -4.93
N GLY A 366 3.04 -23.59 -4.33
CA GLY A 366 4.27 -23.71 -3.56
C GLY A 366 4.07 -23.23 -2.12
N VAL A 367 4.67 -23.98 -1.19
CA VAL A 367 4.70 -23.86 0.27
C VAL A 367 4.34 -22.47 0.82
N VAL A 368 3.27 -22.44 1.64
CA VAL A 368 2.69 -21.30 2.37
C VAL A 368 3.68 -20.50 3.25
N GLY A 369 4.93 -20.96 3.41
CA GLY A 369 5.96 -20.31 4.23
C GLY A 369 6.69 -19.14 3.56
N GLU A 370 6.87 -19.16 2.23
CA GLU A 370 7.93 -18.37 1.56
C GLU A 370 7.79 -16.84 1.71
N GLY A 371 6.55 -16.34 1.78
CA GLY A 371 6.27 -14.92 1.93
C GLY A 371 6.41 -14.37 3.36
N MET A 372 6.09 -15.18 4.39
CA MET A 372 6.35 -14.83 5.78
C MET A 372 7.86 -14.81 6.03
N HIS A 373 8.59 -15.76 5.45
CA HIS A 373 10.05 -15.78 5.45
C HIS A 373 10.65 -14.52 4.83
N ALA A 374 10.06 -13.97 3.78
CA ALA A 374 10.62 -12.79 3.12
C ALA A 374 10.46 -11.48 3.90
N ALA A 375 9.32 -11.25 4.56
CA ALA A 375 9.13 -10.06 5.39
C ALA A 375 9.96 -10.13 6.68
N VAL A 376 10.00 -11.31 7.31
CA VAL A 376 10.83 -11.58 8.47
C VAL A 376 12.32 -11.46 8.11
N ARG A 377 12.76 -12.02 6.98
CA ARG A 377 14.11 -11.84 6.42
C ARG A 377 14.47 -10.36 6.32
N VAL A 378 13.61 -9.55 5.70
CA VAL A 378 13.90 -8.12 5.48
C VAL A 378 14.05 -7.38 6.81
N GLU A 379 13.22 -7.69 7.81
CA GLU A 379 13.38 -7.10 9.14
C GLU A 379 14.65 -7.61 9.85
N TRP A 380 14.97 -8.90 9.74
CA TRP A 380 16.20 -9.47 10.30
C TRP A 380 17.45 -8.85 9.67
N CYS A 381 17.51 -8.76 8.34
CA CYS A 381 18.61 -8.14 7.62
C CYS A 381 18.83 -6.69 8.05
N LYS A 382 17.77 -5.91 8.31
CA LYS A 382 17.86 -4.52 8.79
C LYS A 382 18.38 -4.39 10.22
N VAL A 383 18.18 -5.41 11.06
CA VAL A 383 18.69 -5.42 12.44
C VAL A 383 20.14 -5.90 12.46
N TYR A 384 20.51 -6.78 11.52
CA TYR A 384 21.86 -7.32 11.40
C TYR A 384 22.88 -6.29 10.87
N ALA A 385 22.50 -5.52 9.85
CA ALA A 385 23.27 -4.39 9.32
C ALA A 385 23.16 -3.14 10.21
#